data_AF-A0AAJ7WV42-F1
#
_entry.id   AF-A0AAJ7WV42-F1
#
_cell.length_a   1.000
_cell.length_b   1.000
_cell.length_c   1.000
_cell.angle_alpha   90.00
_cell.angle_beta   90.00
_cell.angle_gamma   90.00
#
_symmetry.space_group_name_H-M   'P 1'
#
loop_
_entity.id
_entity.type
_entity.pdbx_description
1 polymer ?
#
loop_
_entity_poly.entity_id
_entity_poly.type
_entity_poly.pdbx_seq_one_letter_code
_entity_poly.pdbx_strand_id
1 'polypeptide(L)'
;MQAASLIISHAGAGSCLEALGFSKPLVVVINEKLMDNHQLELAMQLQEDGHLFSCTCSTLVETLREMDLKTLKPFPPGQPEKFAQFLDEVMGST
;
A
#
# COMPACT_ATOMS: atom_id res chain seq x y z
N MET A 1 -9.39 8.66 8.15
CA MET A 1 -8.41 8.85 7.07
C MET A 1 -8.60 10.13 6.23
N GLN A 2 -9.81 10.70 6.09
CA GLN A 2 -10.07 11.83 5.18
C GLN A 2 -9.21 13.09 5.40
N ALA A 3 -8.90 13.46 6.65
CA ALA A 3 -8.07 14.62 6.97
C ALA A 3 -6.55 14.33 6.92
N ALA A 4 -6.14 13.09 6.68
CA ALA A 4 -4.72 12.73 6.65
C ALA A 4 -4.05 13.22 5.36
N SER A 5 -2.80 13.66 5.50
CA SER A 5 -1.87 13.99 4.41
C SER A 5 -0.99 12.81 4.00
N LEU A 6 -0.82 11.82 4.91
CA LEU A 6 -0.05 10.59 4.71
C LEU A 6 -0.66 9.48 5.56
N ILE A 7 -0.69 8.27 5.02
CA ILE A 7 -1.09 7.06 5.74
C ILE A 7 0.07 6.08 5.76
N ILE A 8 0.36 5.50 6.92
CA ILE A 8 1.35 4.43 7.09
C ILE A 8 0.60 3.17 7.53
N SER A 9 0.74 2.08 6.79
CA SER A 9 0.01 0.81 7.02
C SER A 9 0.97 -0.37 7.02
N HIS A 10 0.70 -1.40 7.83
CA HIS A 10 1.54 -2.61 7.95
C HIS A 10 1.25 -3.66 6.86
N ALA A 11 0.97 -3.24 5.62
CA ALA A 11 0.53 -4.10 4.52
C ALA A 11 -0.83 -4.81 4.72
N GLY A 12 -1.59 -4.44 5.75
CA GLY A 12 -2.97 -4.93 5.91
C GLY A 12 -3.85 -4.47 4.74
N ALA A 13 -4.38 -5.43 3.97
CA ALA A 13 -5.17 -5.20 2.76
C ALA A 13 -6.31 -4.20 2.91
N GLY A 14 -7.14 -4.35 3.96
CA GLY A 14 -8.28 -3.47 4.19
C GLY A 14 -7.86 -2.02 4.44
N SER A 15 -6.77 -1.81 5.18
CA SER A 15 -6.22 -0.48 5.44
C SER A 15 -5.58 0.14 4.19
N CYS A 16 -4.92 -0.68 3.36
CA CYS A 16 -4.38 -0.22 2.07
C CYS A 16 -5.51 0.19 1.12
N LEU A 17 -6.59 -0.60 1.04
CA LEU A 17 -7.74 -0.32 0.18
C LEU A 17 -8.45 0.96 0.61
N GLU A 18 -8.66 1.14 1.91
CA GLU A 18 -9.27 2.36 2.44
C GLU A 18 -8.40 3.60 2.12
N ALA A 19 -7.08 3.51 2.30
CA ALA A 19 -6.15 4.59 2.00
C ALA A 19 -6.12 4.97 0.50
N LEU A 20 -6.03 3.98 -0.38
CA LEU A 20 -6.03 4.17 -1.83
C LEU A 20 -7.39 4.67 -2.33
N GLY A 21 -8.49 4.19 -1.74
CA GLY A 21 -9.84 4.65 -2.03
C GLY A 21 -10.08 6.13 -1.70
N PHE A 22 -9.39 6.66 -0.68
CA PHE A 22 -9.39 8.09 -0.39
C PHE A 22 -8.36 8.89 -1.22
N SER A 23 -7.71 8.26 -2.20
CA SER A 23 -6.64 8.82 -3.02
C SER A 23 -5.54 9.49 -2.18
N LYS A 24 -5.21 8.87 -1.03
CA LYS A 24 -4.23 9.41 -0.10
C LYS A 24 -2.86 8.78 -0.34
N PRO A 25 -1.77 9.55 -0.15
CA PRO A 25 -0.44 8.98 -0.10
C PRO A 25 -0.34 7.87 0.94
N LEU A 26 0.20 6.72 0.53
CA LEU A 26 0.31 5.53 1.34
C LEU A 26 1.76 5.05 1.40
N VAL A 27 2.23 4.76 2.61
CA VAL A 27 3.48 4.03 2.88
C VAL A 27 3.12 2.69 3.50
N VAL A 28 3.52 1.62 2.84
CA VAL A 28 3.35 0.25 3.31
C VAL A 28 4.62 -0.20 4.02
N VAL A 29 4.47 -0.66 5.26
CA VAL A 29 5.54 -1.26 6.06
C VAL A 29 5.40 -2.77 5.99
N ILE A 30 6.28 -3.38 5.21
CA ILE A 30 6.43 -4.82 5.01
C ILE A 30 6.98 -5.46 6.29
N ASN A 31 6.26 -6.48 6.78
CA ASN A 31 6.74 -7.33 7.86
C ASN A 31 7.42 -8.58 7.30
N GLU A 32 8.74 -8.51 7.15
CA GLU A 32 9.57 -9.59 6.59
C GLU A 32 9.49 -10.93 7.35
N LYS A 33 8.94 -10.95 8.58
CA LYS A 33 8.86 -12.16 9.43
C LYS A 33 7.53 -12.90 9.36
N LEU A 34 6.49 -12.25 8.85
CA LEU A 34 5.11 -12.73 8.88
C LEU A 34 4.41 -12.60 7.51
N MET A 35 5.08 -12.02 6.51
CA MET A 35 4.44 -11.76 5.23
C MET A 35 4.19 -13.06 4.48
N ASP A 36 2.92 -13.33 4.19
CA ASP A 36 2.56 -14.16 3.05
C ASP A 36 3.10 -13.48 1.78
N ASN A 37 3.78 -14.24 0.93
CA ASN A 37 4.45 -13.73 -0.28
C ASN A 37 3.52 -12.88 -1.17
N HIS A 38 2.22 -13.16 -1.13
CA HIS A 38 1.23 -12.46 -1.91
C HIS A 38 1.06 -10.98 -1.50
N GLN A 39 1.04 -10.65 -0.19
CA GLN A 39 0.90 -9.25 0.23
C GLN A 39 2.12 -8.42 -0.18
N LEU A 40 3.29 -9.06 -0.23
CA LEU A 40 4.52 -8.46 -0.74
C LEU A 40 4.39 -8.15 -2.23
N GLU A 41 3.95 -9.14 -3.03
CA GLU A 41 3.74 -8.98 -4.48
C GLU A 41 2.80 -7.81 -4.78
N LEU A 42 1.72 -7.66 -4.00
CA LEU A 42 0.81 -6.52 -4.13
C LEU A 42 1.52 -5.18 -3.87
N ALA A 43 2.20 -5.07 -2.73
CA ALA A 43 2.87 -3.83 -2.35
C ALA A 43 3.96 -3.45 -3.36
N MET A 44 4.68 -4.45 -3.88
CA MET A 44 5.67 -4.27 -4.93
C MET A 44 5.04 -3.77 -6.23
N GLN A 45 3.96 -4.40 -6.69
CA GLN A 45 3.30 -3.98 -7.93
C GLN A 45 2.75 -2.55 -7.83
N LEU A 46 2.08 -2.21 -6.72
CA LEU A 46 1.59 -0.85 -6.52
C LEU A 46 2.72 0.17 -6.40
N GLN A 47 3.86 -0.21 -5.84
CA GLN A 47 5.04 0.64 -5.81
C GLN A 47 5.62 0.84 -7.22
N GLU A 48 5.72 -0.23 -8.02
CA GLU A 48 6.18 -0.16 -9.42
C GLU A 48 5.28 0.74 -10.28
N ASP A 49 3.97 0.65 -10.08
CA ASP A 49 2.99 1.51 -10.77
C ASP A 49 3.04 2.97 -10.29
N GLY A 50 3.67 3.20 -9.12
CA GLY A 50 3.86 4.50 -8.49
C GLY A 50 2.66 4.96 -7.67
N HIS A 51 1.86 4.03 -7.14
CA HIS A 51 0.68 4.32 -6.32
C HIS A 51 0.98 4.44 -4.82
N LEU A 52 2.05 3.80 -4.35
CA LEU A 52 2.48 3.87 -2.94
C LEU A 52 4.00 3.73 -2.80
N PHE A 53 4.50 3.97 -1.59
CA PHE A 53 5.85 3.59 -1.19
C PHE A 53 5.79 2.35 -0.31
N SER A 54 6.73 1.43 -0.46
CA SER A 54 6.92 0.27 0.40
C SER A 54 8.28 0.34 1.09
N CYS A 55 8.33 -0.10 2.33
CA CYS A 55 9.53 -0.14 3.15
C CYS A 55 9.42 -1.27 4.16
N THR A 56 10.51 -1.60 4.84
CA THR A 56 10.50 -2.52 5.97
C THR A 56 10.56 -1.71 7.27
N CYS A 57 10.37 -2.37 8.41
CA CYS A 57 10.52 -1.71 9.71
C CYS A 57 11.91 -1.05 9.89
N SER A 58 12.96 -1.60 9.27
CA SER A 58 14.31 -1.05 9.35
C SER A 58 14.54 0.14 8.42
N THR A 59 13.92 0.16 7.24
CA THR A 59 14.10 1.23 6.25
C THR A 59 13.07 2.35 6.34
N LEU A 60 12.02 2.20 7.16
CA LEU A 60 10.94 3.19 7.31
C LEU A 60 11.45 4.63 7.53
N VAL A 61 12.45 4.83 8.39
CA VAL A 61 12.98 6.17 8.68
C VAL A 61 13.65 6.79 7.46
N GLU A 62 14.35 5.99 6.66
CA GLU A 62 15.01 6.44 5.43
C GLU A 62 13.96 6.74 4.36
N THR A 63 12.99 5.86 4.17
CA THR A 63 11.87 6.06 3.24
C THR A 63 11.11 7.34 3.57
N LEU A 64 10.80 7.62 4.84
CA LEU A 64 10.10 8.86 5.22
C LEU A 64 10.92 10.13 4.96
N ARG A 65 12.25 10.04 4.92
CA ARG A 65 13.14 11.18 4.63
C ARG A 65 13.29 11.41 3.13
N GLU A 66 13.35 10.34 2.34
CA GLU A 66 13.62 10.42 0.90
C GLU A 66 12.36 10.43 0.02
N MET A 67 11.21 9.99 0.56
CA MET A 67 9.97 9.95 -0.22
C MET A 67 9.56 11.34 -0.71
N ASP A 68 9.12 11.40 -1.96
CA ASP A 68 8.42 12.56 -2.51
C ASP A 68 6.97 12.18 -2.79
N LEU A 69 6.05 12.63 -1.94
CA LEU A 69 4.62 12.32 -2.09
C LEU A 69 4.03 12.84 -3.41
N LYS A 70 4.70 13.79 -4.09
CA LYS A 70 4.25 14.34 -5.37
C LYS A 70 4.47 13.38 -6.53
N THR A 71 5.35 12.38 -6.37
CA THR A 71 5.60 11.37 -7.41
C THR A 71 4.52 10.30 -7.42
N LEU A 72 3.70 10.23 -6.37
CA LEU A 72 2.63 9.24 -6.27
C LEU A 72 1.48 9.58 -7.21
N LYS A 73 1.09 8.60 -8.01
CA LYS A 73 -0.08 8.66 -8.87
C LYS A 73 -1.31 8.27 -8.05
N PRO A 74 -2.39 9.08 -8.08
CA PRO A 74 -3.65 8.69 -7.49
C PRO A 74 -4.09 7.33 -8.04
N PHE A 75 -4.56 6.46 -7.16
CA PHE A 75 -5.13 5.19 -7.59
C PHE A 75 -6.43 5.48 -8.35
N PRO A 76 -6.64 4.88 -9.55
CA PRO A 76 -7.74 5.24 -10.42
C PRO A 76 -9.11 4.95 -9.77
N PRO A 77 -10.04 5.93 -9.71
CA PRO A 77 -11.39 5.71 -9.22
C PRO A 77 -12.14 4.78 -10.20
N GLY A 78 -12.61 3.64 -9.70
CA GLY A 78 -13.36 2.65 -10.50
C GLY A 78 -12.67 1.29 -10.69
N GLN A 79 -11.52 1.04 -10.04
CA GLN A 79 -10.99 -0.31 -9.87
C GLN A 79 -10.93 -0.85 -8.42
N PRO A 80 -11.70 -0.32 -7.43
CA PRO A 80 -11.65 -0.88 -6.09
C PRO A 80 -12.16 -2.33 -6.07
N GLU A 81 -13.07 -2.74 -6.97
CA GLU A 81 -13.49 -4.14 -7.04
C GLU A 81 -12.40 -5.06 -7.62
N LYS A 82 -11.64 -4.60 -8.62
CA LYS A 82 -10.49 -5.38 -9.15
C LYS A 82 -9.37 -5.49 -8.13
N PHE A 83 -9.15 -4.42 -7.38
CA PHE A 83 -8.18 -4.38 -6.30
C PHE A 83 -8.61 -5.25 -5.12
N ALA A 84 -9.90 -5.24 -4.77
CA ALA A 84 -10.49 -6.13 -3.78
C ALA A 84 -10.42 -7.59 -4.23
N GLN A 85 -10.72 -7.89 -5.50
CA GLN A 85 -10.57 -9.23 -6.07
C GLN A 85 -9.12 -9.71 -6.05
N PHE A 86 -8.18 -8.87 -6.49
CA PHE A 86 -6.76 -9.18 -6.41
C PHE A 86 -6.33 -9.39 -4.96
N LEU A 87 -6.84 -8.59 -4.03
CA LEU A 87 -6.61 -8.75 -2.60
C LEU A 87 -7.22 -10.02 -2.01
N ASP A 88 -8.43 -10.41 -2.42
CA ASP A 88 -9.09 -11.65 -1.99
C ASP A 88 -8.34 -12.88 -2.54
N GLU A 89 -7.84 -12.81 -3.77
CA GLU A 89 -6.96 -13.83 -4.37
C GLU A 89 -5.62 -13.93 -3.62
N VAL A 90 -5.05 -12.79 -3.24
CA VAL A 90 -3.75 -12.65 -2.56
C VAL A 90 -3.83 -13.02 -1.07
N MET A 91 -4.93 -12.67 -0.40
CA MET A 91 -5.10 -12.87 1.04
C MET A 91 -5.78 -14.19 1.40
N GLY A 92 -6.25 -14.96 0.43
CA GLY A 92 -6.84 -16.27 0.64
C GLY A 92 -8.08 -16.21 1.54
N SER A 93 -9.24 -15.99 0.95
CA SER A 93 -10.51 -16.22 1.64
C SER A 93 -10.55 -17.66 2.17
N THR A 94 -10.70 -17.80 3.49
CA THR A 94 -11.18 -19.05 4.10
C THR A 94 -12.67 -19.21 3.84
#